data_AF-A0A1D2YUG7-F1
#
_entry.id   AF-A0A1D2YUG7-F1
#
_cell.length_a   1.000
_cell.length_b   1.000
_cell.length_c   1.000
_cell.angle_alpha   90.00
_cell.angle_beta   90.00
_cell.angle_gamma   90.00
#
_symmetry.space_group_name_H-M   'P 1'
#
loop_
_entity.id
_entity.type
_entity.pdbx_description
1 polymer ?
#
loop_
_entity_poly.entity_id
_entity_poly.type
_entity_poly.pdbx_seq_one_letter_code
_entity_poly.pdbx_strand_id
1 'polypeptide(L)'
;MTSLLLILSLVTTSFAQEKSPPNSAGNTYFIAFKSKVNKNIIKNHGGEINRQYKHFPVIVAKLSEKAVTELTKNPNIAYIEKMP
;
A
#
# COMPACT_ATOMS: atom_id res chain seq x y z
N MET A 1 54.82 2.83 -24.26
CA MET A 1 53.43 3.04 -24.75
C MET A 1 52.95 1.68 -25.22
N THR A 2 52.05 1.01 -24.51
CA THR A 2 50.61 1.29 -24.57
C THR A 2 49.92 1.03 -23.23
N SER A 3 48.89 1.84 -22.98
CA SER A 3 48.24 2.06 -21.70
C SER A 3 47.14 1.03 -21.40
N LEU A 4 47.02 0.66 -20.12
CA LEU A 4 45.92 -0.11 -19.54
C LEU A 4 44.73 0.85 -19.30
N LEU A 5 43.57 0.59 -19.91
CA LEU A 5 42.35 1.38 -19.68
C LEU A 5 41.26 0.46 -19.10
N LEU A 6 41.11 0.57 -17.78
CA LEU A 6 40.14 -0.13 -16.95
C LEU A 6 38.87 0.72 -16.91
N ILE A 7 37.80 0.26 -17.57
CA ILE A 7 36.56 1.04 -17.72
C ILE A 7 35.69 0.80 -16.48
N LEU A 8 35.47 1.88 -15.73
CA LEU A 8 34.74 1.93 -14.47
C LEU A 8 33.23 1.69 -14.68
N SER A 9 32.69 0.81 -13.85
CA SER A 9 31.31 0.31 -13.82
C SER A 9 30.29 1.36 -13.36
N LEU A 10 29.21 1.55 -14.13
CA LEU A 10 27.96 2.13 -13.64
C LEU A 10 26.96 0.98 -13.40
N VAL A 11 26.88 0.52 -12.16
CA VAL A 11 25.76 -0.29 -11.68
C VAL A 11 24.61 0.66 -11.33
N THR A 12 23.69 0.87 -12.26
CA THR A 12 22.40 1.47 -11.94
C THR A 12 21.55 0.42 -11.24
N THR A 13 21.49 0.44 -9.90
CA THR A 13 20.48 -0.33 -9.17
C THR A 13 19.13 0.35 -9.39
N SER A 14 18.42 -0.10 -10.42
CA SER A 14 17.01 0.20 -10.60
C SER A 14 16.25 -0.32 -9.39
N PHE A 15 15.71 0.57 -8.56
CA PHE A 15 14.66 0.20 -7.62
C PHE A 15 13.43 -0.19 -8.45
N ALA A 16 13.34 -1.47 -8.78
CA ALA A 16 12.11 -2.04 -9.30
C ALA A 16 11.05 -1.87 -8.21
N GLN A 17 10.14 -0.91 -8.40
CA GLN A 17 8.92 -0.83 -7.61
C GLN A 17 8.10 -2.07 -7.97
N GLU A 18 8.22 -3.13 -7.16
CA GLU A 18 7.35 -4.29 -7.23
C GLU A 18 5.91 -3.81 -7.03
N LYS A 19 5.22 -3.58 -8.14
CA LYS A 19 3.76 -3.62 -8.16
C LYS A 19 3.41 -5.03 -7.76
N SER A 20 3.01 -5.19 -6.49
CA SER A 20 2.41 -6.42 -6.01
C SER A 20 1.34 -6.85 -7.01
N PRO A 21 1.29 -8.13 -7.40
CA PRO A 21 0.35 -8.59 -8.42
C PRO A 21 -1.06 -8.17 -8.02
N PRO A 22 -1.94 -7.83 -8.99
CA PRO A 22 -3.30 -7.34 -8.74
C PRO A 22 -4.19 -8.32 -7.97
N ASN A 23 -3.68 -9.50 -7.63
CA ASN A 23 -4.40 -10.59 -7.02
C ASN A 23 -3.60 -11.29 -5.89
N SER A 24 -2.78 -10.55 -5.12
CA SER A 24 -2.42 -11.04 -3.79
C SER A 24 -3.72 -11.19 -3.01
N ALA A 25 -4.13 -12.42 -2.68
CA ALA A 25 -5.39 -12.75 -2.02
C ALA A 25 -5.60 -11.89 -0.76
N GLY A 26 -6.25 -10.74 -0.93
CA GLY A 26 -6.47 -9.76 0.11
C GLY A 26 -7.70 -10.14 0.90
N ASN A 27 -7.59 -10.11 2.23
CA ASN A 27 -8.77 -10.22 3.07
C ASN A 27 -9.57 -8.92 2.98
N THR A 28 -10.87 -9.01 3.22
CA THR A 28 -11.73 -7.82 3.25
C THR A 28 -11.71 -7.21 4.65
N TYR A 29 -11.55 -5.89 4.73
CA TYR A 29 -11.50 -5.16 5.99
C TYR A 29 -12.49 -4.00 6.00
N PHE A 30 -13.02 -3.72 7.18
CA PHE A 30 -13.57 -2.43 7.54
C PHE A 30 -12.44 -1.49 7.97
N ILE A 31 -12.33 -0.31 7.37
CA ILE A 31 -11.38 0.73 7.77
C ILE A 31 -12.14 1.98 8.16
N ALA A 32 -12.03 2.38 9.43
CA ALA A 32 -12.57 3.62 9.96
C ALA A 32 -11.48 4.70 10.01
N PHE A 33 -11.81 5.90 9.52
CA PHE A 33 -10.96 7.08 9.56
C PHE A 33 -11.38 7.99 10.71
N LYS A 34 -10.43 8.69 11.33
CA LYS A 34 -10.73 9.63 12.44
C LYS A 34 -11.56 10.83 12.03
N SER A 35 -11.47 11.25 10.75
CA SER A 35 -12.17 12.43 10.25
C SER A 35 -12.80 12.17 8.89
N LYS A 36 -12.10 12.45 7.78
CA LYS A 36 -12.61 12.21 6.42
C LYS A 36 -11.93 11.00 5.80
N VAL A 37 -12.66 10.30 4.94
CA VAL A 37 -12.10 9.20 4.15
C VAL A 37 -10.99 9.73 3.25
N ASN A 38 -9.80 9.14 3.36
CA ASN A 38 -8.71 9.36 2.44
C ASN A 38 -8.47 8.08 1.63
N LYS A 39 -9.02 8.00 0.42
CA LYS A 39 -8.88 6.79 -0.43
C LYS A 39 -7.44 6.54 -0.89
N ASN A 40 -6.64 7.60 -0.96
CA ASN A 40 -5.29 7.49 -1.50
C ASN A 40 -4.39 6.68 -0.56
N ILE A 41 -4.55 6.78 0.77
CA ILE A 41 -3.74 5.96 1.67
C ILE A 41 -3.98 4.46 1.43
N ILE A 42 -5.20 4.07 1.05
CA ILE A 42 -5.58 2.67 0.83
C ILE A 42 -5.02 2.18 -0.50
N LYS A 43 -5.22 2.98 -1.56
CA LYS A 43 -4.68 2.68 -2.91
C LYS A 43 -3.16 2.62 -2.92
N ASN A 44 -2.49 3.52 -2.19
CA ASN A 44 -1.03 3.56 -2.10
C ASN A 44 -0.43 2.31 -1.41
N HIS A 45 -1.24 1.60 -0.60
CA HIS A 45 -0.86 0.32 0.00
C HIS A 45 -1.36 -0.88 -0.82
N GLY A 46 -1.73 -0.66 -2.09
CA GLY A 46 -2.23 -1.72 -2.98
C GLY A 46 -3.65 -2.20 -2.67
N GLY A 47 -4.41 -1.45 -1.87
CA GLY A 47 -5.77 -1.81 -1.49
C GLY A 47 -6.81 -1.57 -2.58
N GLU A 48 -7.75 -2.50 -2.70
CA GLU A 48 -8.92 -2.42 -3.59
C GLU A 48 -10.13 -1.94 -2.77
N ILE A 49 -10.73 -0.80 -3.12
CA ILE A 49 -11.87 -0.24 -2.37
C ILE A 49 -13.18 -0.79 -2.93
N ASN A 50 -13.87 -1.60 -2.13
CA ASN A 50 -15.16 -2.22 -2.50
C ASN A 50 -16.33 -1.26 -2.25
N ARG A 51 -16.29 -0.52 -1.13
CA ARG A 51 -17.40 0.36 -0.70
C ARG A 51 -16.89 1.52 0.14
N GLN A 52 -17.54 2.67 0.04
CA GLN A 52 -17.44 3.77 1.01
C GLN A 52 -18.83 4.03 1.61
N TYR A 53 -18.90 4.22 2.93
CA TYR A 53 -20.13 4.61 3.61
C TYR A 53 -20.40 6.11 3.45
N LYS A 54 -21.67 6.49 3.29
CA LYS A 54 -22.08 7.88 3.02
C LYS A 54 -22.03 8.77 4.26
N HIS A 55 -22.44 8.25 5.40
CA HIS A 55 -22.64 9.02 6.63
C HIS A 55 -21.57 8.78 7.70
N PHE A 56 -20.69 7.81 7.48
CA PHE A 56 -19.59 7.49 8.37
C PHE A 56 -18.28 7.49 7.58
N PRO A 57 -17.16 7.92 8.18
CA PRO A 57 -15.87 7.94 7.52
C PRO A 57 -15.25 6.55 7.48
N VAL A 58 -15.94 5.62 6.82
CA VAL A 58 -15.64 4.20 6.79
C VAL A 58 -15.61 3.71 5.35
N ILE A 59 -14.68 2.82 5.05
CA ILE A 59 -14.64 2.07 3.79
C ILE A 59 -14.54 0.58 4.05
N VAL A 60 -14.89 -0.18 3.02
CA VAL A 60 -14.58 -1.60 2.89
C VAL A 60 -13.56 -1.75 1.79
N ALA A 61 -12.45 -2.42 2.07
CA ALA A 61 -11.41 -2.65 1.08
C ALA A 61 -10.77 -4.02 1.24
N LYS A 62 -10.28 -4.59 0.14
CA LYS A 62 -9.37 -5.74 0.19
C LYS A 62 -7.93 -5.26 0.39
N LEU A 63 -7.24 -5.84 1.37
CA LEU A 63 -5.88 -5.50 1.73
C LEU A 63 -5.09 -6.77 2.07
N SER A 64 -3.77 -6.71 1.91
CA SER A 64 -2.87 -7.72 2.48
C SER A 64 -2.68 -7.47 3.98
N GLU A 65 -2.38 -8.52 4.76
CA GLU A 65 -2.08 -8.38 6.19
C GLU A 65 -0.88 -7.42 6.44
N LYS A 66 0.11 -7.41 5.52
CA LYS A 66 1.22 -6.46 5.54
C LYS A 66 0.74 -5.01 5.38
N ALA A 67 -0.16 -4.76 4.42
CA ALA A 67 -0.74 -3.43 4.22
C ALA A 67 -1.53 -2.97 5.46
N VAL A 68 -2.28 -3.87 6.10
CA VAL A 68 -3.00 -3.57 7.35
C VAL A 68 -2.01 -3.19 8.46
N THR A 69 -0.94 -3.96 8.64
CA THR A 69 0.08 -3.69 9.66
C THR A 69 0.75 -2.32 9.50
N GLU A 70 0.94 -1.84 8.27
CA GLU A 70 1.46 -0.49 8.02
C GLU A 70 0.38 0.59 8.19
N LEU A 71 -0.85 0.32 7.75
CA LEU A 71 -1.97 1.23 7.86
C LEU A 71 -2.38 1.50 9.31
N THR A 72 -2.25 0.54 10.23
CA THR A 72 -2.55 0.76 11.67
C THR A 72 -1.68 1.84 12.30
N LYS A 73 -0.50 2.13 11.75
CA LYS A 73 0.40 3.20 12.21
C LYS A 73 -0.02 4.58 11.71
N ASN A 74 -0.96 4.67 10.75
CA ASN A 74 -1.35 5.92 10.15
C ASN A 74 -2.20 6.76 11.12
N PRO A 75 -1.83 8.01 11.44
CA PRO A 75 -2.54 8.82 12.42
C PRO A 75 -3.98 9.17 11.99
N ASN A 76 -4.33 9.05 10.71
CA ASN A 76 -5.67 9.30 10.20
C ASN A 76 -6.61 8.08 10.30
N ILE A 77 -6.08 6.89 10.60
CA ILE A 77 -6.87 5.68 10.77
C ILE A 77 -7.28 5.57 12.24
N ALA A 78 -8.57 5.32 12.47
CA ALA A 78 -9.14 5.10 13.78
C ALA A 78 -9.08 3.62 14.16
N TYR A 79 -9.51 2.75 13.25
CA TYR A 79 -9.54 1.30 13.47
C TYR A 79 -9.59 0.53 12.14
N ILE A 80 -9.08 -0.71 12.15
CA ILE A 80 -9.17 -1.66 11.04
C ILE A 80 -9.66 -3.00 11.60
N GLU A 81 -10.75 -3.53 11.05
CA GLU A 81 -11.32 -4.83 11.42
C GLU A 81 -11.35 -5.76 10.21
N LYS A 82 -10.96 -7.01 10.41
CA LYS A 82 -11.11 -8.06 9.38
C LYS A 82 -12.58 -8.47 9.32
N MET A 83 -13.16 -8.47 8.12
CA MET A 83 -14.51 -8.98 7.95
C MET A 83 -14.54 -10.51 8.09
N PRO A 84 -15.61 -11.08 8.68
CA PRO A 84 -15.80 -12.52 8.81
C PRO A 84 -15.99 -13.22 7.47
#